data_AF-A0A1I0L9E0-F1
#
_entry.id   AF-A0A1I0L9E0-F1
#
_cell.length_a   1.000
_cell.length_b   1.000
_cell.length_c   1.000
_cell.angle_alpha   90.00
_cell.angle_beta   90.00
_cell.angle_gamma   90.00
#
_symmetry.space_group_name_H-M   'P 1'
#
loop_
_entity.id
_entity.type
_entity.pdbx_description
1 polymer ?
#
loop_
_entity_poly.entity_id
_entity_poly.type
_entity_poly.pdbx_seq_one_letter_code
_entity_poly.pdbx_strand_id
1 'polypeptide(L)'
;MVGVSLAVAWGLCAGAAWPVCQPVETLTQQAKGVSATALLGVGLLVVPAEEVFWHGVVQTALRPRVGLLARVGLSTGLLALSYLLVGAWELALAALPTFLVWGWMAEWRRRLVAPLVSHGLWTVLMIALLG
;
A
#
# COMPACT_ATOMS: atom_id res chain seq x y z
N MET A 1 -18.01 8.35 1.91
CA MET A 1 -16.77 8.29 2.71
C MET A 1 -15.56 8.96 2.03
N VAL A 2 -15.62 9.32 0.74
CA VAL A 2 -14.54 10.05 0.03
C VAL A 2 -14.29 11.47 0.58
N GLY A 3 -15.32 12.15 1.10
CA GLY A 3 -15.19 13.52 1.61
C GLY A 3 -14.39 13.70 2.89
N VAL A 4 -14.26 12.65 3.73
CA VAL A 4 -13.51 12.75 4.99
C VAL A 4 -12.00 12.67 4.70
N SER A 5 -11.57 11.86 3.74
CA SER A 5 -10.16 11.76 3.34
C SER A 5 -9.64 13.05 2.68
N LEU A 6 -10.47 13.69 1.84
CA LEU A 6 -10.14 14.99 1.24
C LEU A 6 -10.14 16.10 2.28
N ALA A 7 -11.13 16.19 3.17
CA ALA A 7 -11.17 17.23 4.20
C ALA A 7 -10.05 17.10 5.24
N VAL A 8 -9.67 15.87 5.60
CA VAL A 8 -8.52 15.61 6.49
C VAL A 8 -7.20 15.92 5.79
N ALA A 9 -7.04 15.55 4.52
CA ALA A 9 -5.84 15.91 3.74
C ALA A 9 -5.74 17.43 3.51
N TRP A 10 -6.85 18.11 3.22
CA TRP A 10 -6.89 19.56 3.01
C TRP A 10 -6.66 20.33 4.32
N GLY A 11 -7.27 19.87 5.42
CA GLY A 11 -7.10 20.46 6.75
C GLY A 11 -5.69 20.28 7.34
N LEU A 12 -4.99 19.20 6.98
CA LEU A 12 -3.59 18.98 7.37
C LEU A 12 -2.60 19.75 6.48
N CYS A 13 -2.88 19.91 5.19
CA CYS A 13 -1.97 20.57 4.26
C CYS A 13 -2.10 22.11 4.22
N ALA A 14 -3.14 22.70 4.81
CA ALA A 14 -3.28 24.16 4.99
C ALA A 14 -2.54 24.71 6.23
N GLY A 15 -1.44 24.07 6.65
CA GLY A 15 -0.67 24.53 7.82
C GLY A 15 0.45 23.59 8.29
N ALA A 16 0.50 22.33 7.85
CA ALA A 16 1.64 21.46 8.11
C ALA A 16 2.77 21.67 7.11
N ALA A 17 4.01 21.52 7.57
CA ALA A 17 5.20 21.67 6.76
C ALA A 17 5.17 20.77 5.52
N TRP A 18 5.63 21.34 4.39
CA TRP A 18 5.79 20.76 3.05
C TRP A 18 6.19 19.27 2.97
N PRO A 19 7.10 18.71 3.81
CA PRO A 19 7.56 17.32 3.67
C PRO A 19 6.46 16.26 3.82
N VAL A 20 5.39 16.54 4.57
CA VAL A 20 4.31 15.57 4.84
C VAL A 20 3.29 15.52 3.70
N CYS A 21 3.15 16.60 2.92
CA CYS A 21 2.19 16.69 1.81
C CYS A 21 2.80 16.31 0.44
N GLN A 22 4.13 16.37 0.29
CA GLN A 22 4.85 15.97 -0.92
C GLN A 22 4.53 14.55 -1.43
N PRO A 23 4.38 13.52 -0.58
CA PRO A 23 4.01 12.18 -1.05
C PRO A 23 2.66 12.15 -1.76
N VAL A 24 1.66 12.85 -1.20
CA VAL A 24 0.30 12.87 -1.74
C VAL A 24 0.26 13.58 -3.09
N GLU A 25 0.96 14.72 -3.20
CA GLU A 25 1.07 15.45 -4.47
C GLU A 25 1.76 14.59 -5.54
N THR A 26 2.87 13.96 -5.20
CA THR A 26 3.62 13.10 -6.12
C THR A 26 2.78 11.92 -6.61
N LEU A 27 2.10 11.21 -5.70
CA LEU A 27 1.21 10.10 -6.06
C LEU A 27 0.03 10.57 -6.92
N THR A 28 -0.51 11.77 -6.66
CA THR A 28 -1.57 12.36 -7.48
C THR A 28 -1.08 12.68 -8.88
N GLN A 29 0.13 13.25 -9.02
CA GLN A 29 0.71 13.52 -10.34
C GLN A 29 1.02 12.22 -11.11
N GLN A 30 1.43 11.16 -10.42
CA GLN A 30 1.63 9.84 -11.03
C GLN A 30 0.32 9.18 -11.48
N ALA A 31 -0.79 9.44 -10.79
CA ALA A 31 -2.10 8.89 -11.14
C ALA A 31 -2.75 9.57 -12.37
N LYS A 32 -2.42 10.84 -12.63
CA LYS A 32 -2.99 11.61 -13.75
C LYS A 32 -2.69 10.97 -15.11
N GLY A 33 -3.74 10.79 -15.89
CA GLY A 33 -3.64 10.27 -17.26
C GLY A 33 -3.32 8.77 -17.36
N VAL A 34 -3.40 8.02 -16.25
CA VAL A 34 -3.27 6.57 -16.28
C VAL A 34 -4.43 5.97 -17.09
N SER A 35 -4.08 5.16 -18.10
CA SER A 35 -5.06 4.52 -18.97
C SER A 35 -5.79 3.36 -18.28
N ALA A 36 -6.99 3.02 -18.77
CA ALA A 36 -7.75 1.86 -18.27
C ALA A 36 -6.96 0.54 -18.38
N THR A 37 -6.13 0.37 -19.41
CA THR A 37 -5.28 -0.81 -19.57
C THR A 37 -4.19 -0.88 -18.49
N ALA A 38 -3.61 0.26 -18.11
CA ALA A 38 -2.64 0.33 -17.03
C ALA A 38 -3.30 0.02 -15.67
N LEU A 39 -4.52 0.54 -15.42
CA LEU A 39 -5.31 0.19 -14.24
C LEU A 39 -5.59 -1.32 -14.13
N LEU A 40 -5.96 -1.96 -15.24
CA LEU A 40 -6.15 -3.41 -15.29
C LEU A 40 -4.85 -4.16 -15.02
N GLY A 41 -3.73 -3.72 -15.60
CA GLY A 41 -2.41 -4.29 -15.33
C GLY A 41 -2.02 -4.20 -13.85
N VAL A 42 -2.25 -3.06 -13.21
CA VAL A 42 -1.98 -2.87 -11.79
C VAL A 42 -2.86 -3.78 -10.93
N GLY A 43 -4.18 -3.78 -11.16
CA GLY A 43 -5.12 -4.56 -10.35
C GLY A 43 -5.02 -6.07 -10.53
N LEU A 44 -4.66 -6.55 -11.73
CA LEU A 44 -4.66 -7.98 -12.07
C LEU A 44 -3.28 -8.63 -12.11
N LEU A 45 -2.19 -7.85 -12.16
CA LEU A 45 -0.83 -8.39 -12.20
C LEU A 45 0.03 -7.88 -11.04
N VAL A 46 0.14 -6.56 -10.89
CA VAL A 46 1.05 -5.96 -9.90
C VAL A 46 0.58 -6.28 -8.49
N VAL A 47 -0.69 -5.98 -8.17
CA VAL A 47 -1.26 -6.23 -6.84
C VAL A 47 -1.19 -7.72 -6.46
N PRO A 48 -1.63 -8.67 -7.32
CA PRO A 48 -1.48 -10.09 -7.00
C PRO A 48 -0.03 -10.52 -6.80
N ALA A 49 0.91 -10.04 -7.62
CA ALA A 49 2.32 -10.37 -7.47
C ALA A 49 2.87 -9.88 -6.12
N GLU A 50 2.56 -8.65 -5.72
CA GLU A 50 2.96 -8.10 -4.42
C GLU A 50 2.38 -8.90 -3.25
N GLU A 51 1.08 -9.22 -3.28
CA GLU A 51 0.41 -9.96 -2.23
C GLU A 51 0.94 -11.39 -2.09
N VAL A 52 1.15 -12.08 -3.22
CA VAL A 52 1.73 -13.42 -3.23
C VAL A 52 3.16 -13.40 -2.70
N PHE A 53 3.98 -12.45 -3.14
CA PHE A 53 5.37 -12.39 -2.70
C PHE A 53 5.48 -12.00 -1.21
N TRP A 54 4.92 -10.88 -0.82
CA TRP A 54 5.13 -10.36 0.53
C TRP A 54 4.35 -11.12 1.59
N HIS A 55 3.05 -11.32 1.41
CA HIS A 55 2.24 -12.02 2.41
C HIS A 55 2.29 -13.54 2.23
N GLY A 56 2.37 -14.02 0.99
CA GLY A 56 2.44 -15.44 0.68
C GLY A 56 3.82 -16.06 0.91
N VAL A 57 4.90 -15.37 0.56
CA VAL A 57 6.29 -15.91 0.69
C VAL A 57 7.01 -15.31 1.90
N VAL A 58 7.27 -14.00 1.91
CA VAL A 58 8.12 -13.35 2.93
C VAL A 58 7.53 -13.48 4.33
N GLN A 59 6.29 -13.06 4.52
CA GLN A 59 5.61 -13.11 5.81
C GLN A 59 5.40 -14.57 6.28
N THR A 60 5.10 -15.48 5.35
CA THR A 60 4.93 -16.91 5.67
C THR A 60 6.26 -17.60 6.01
N ALA A 61 7.39 -17.14 5.47
CA ALA A 61 8.70 -17.63 5.86
C ALA A 61 9.05 -17.25 7.31
N LEU A 62 8.45 -16.20 7.87
CA LEU A 62 8.71 -15.76 9.24
C LEU A 62 7.91 -16.54 10.31
N ARG A 63 6.89 -17.32 9.93
CA ARG A 63 6.02 -18.08 10.87
C ARG A 63 6.76 -18.95 11.89
N PRO A 64 7.76 -19.75 11.50
CA PRO A 64 8.46 -20.62 12.46
C PRO A 64 9.48 -19.85 13.31
N ARG A 65 9.75 -18.57 13.01
CA ARG A 65 10.86 -17.81 13.61
C ARG A 65 10.41 -16.77 14.62
N VAL A 66 9.24 -16.16 14.42
CA VAL A 66 8.77 -15.03 15.23
C VAL A 66 7.25 -15.05 15.44
N GLY A 67 6.79 -14.32 16.47
CA GLY A 67 5.36 -14.15 16.75
C GLY A 67 4.60 -13.35 15.69
N LEU A 68 3.27 -13.37 15.78
CA LEU A 68 2.36 -12.73 14.81
C LEU A 68 2.70 -11.25 14.54
N LEU A 69 2.83 -10.43 15.59
CA LEU A 69 3.09 -9.00 15.44
C LEU A 69 4.46 -8.73 14.82
N ALA A 70 5.50 -9.45 15.26
CA ALA A 70 6.84 -9.33 14.72
C ALA A 70 6.90 -9.73 13.25
N ARG A 71 6.20 -10.81 12.87
CA ARG A 71 6.11 -11.26 11.46
C ARG A 71 5.49 -10.20 10.55
N VAL A 72 4.36 -9.61 10.95
CA VAL A 72 3.68 -8.57 10.16
C VAL A 72 4.54 -7.31 10.08
N GLY A 73 5.12 -6.89 11.21
CA GLY A 73 6.01 -5.72 11.27
C GLY A 73 7.28 -5.89 10.44
N LEU A 74 7.96 -7.03 10.53
CA LEU A 74 9.18 -7.31 9.77
C LEU A 74 8.90 -7.41 8.27
N SER A 75 7.83 -8.11 7.86
CA SER A 75 7.46 -8.18 6.44
C SER A 75 7.15 -6.79 5.86
N THR A 76 6.43 -5.96 6.62
CA THR A 76 6.12 -4.58 6.22
C THR A 76 7.38 -3.72 6.16
N GLY A 77 8.29 -3.88 7.12
CA GLY A 77 9.57 -3.16 7.13
C GLY A 77 10.46 -3.53 5.93
N LEU A 78 10.50 -4.81 5.55
CA LEU A 78 11.22 -5.27 4.36
C LEU A 78 10.63 -4.72 3.06
N LEU A 79 9.31 -4.66 2.95
CA LEU A 79 8.64 -3.98 1.82
C LEU A 79 9.04 -2.50 1.77
N ALA A 80 8.85 -1.77 2.88
CA ALA A 80 9.16 -0.35 2.92
C ALA A 80 10.62 -0.09 2.55
N LEU A 81 11.54 -0.95 3.02
CA LEU A 81 12.94 -0.90 2.63
C LEU A 81 13.12 -1.13 1.11
N SER A 82 12.41 -2.08 0.50
CA SER A 82 12.49 -2.31 -0.95
C SER A 82 12.08 -1.09 -1.77
N TYR A 83 11.06 -0.33 -1.32
CA TYR A 83 10.66 0.93 -1.93
C TYR A 83 11.73 2.02 -1.76
N LEU A 84 12.33 2.13 -0.56
CA LEU A 84 13.42 3.07 -0.32
C LEU A 84 14.65 2.78 -1.19
N LEU A 85 14.99 1.51 -1.42
CA LEU A 85 16.13 1.10 -2.23
C LEU A 85 16.00 1.50 -3.70
N VAL A 86 14.78 1.62 -4.21
CA VAL A 86 14.51 2.08 -5.59
C VAL A 86 14.18 3.58 -5.67
N GLY A 87 14.36 4.32 -4.57
CA GLY A 87 14.13 5.76 -4.51
C GLY A 87 12.65 6.16 -4.40
N ALA A 88 11.74 5.21 -4.18
CA ALA A 88 10.30 5.45 -4.09
C ALA A 88 9.85 5.67 -2.62
N TRP A 89 10.38 6.70 -1.98
CA TRP A 89 10.13 6.97 -0.55
C TRP A 89 8.67 7.31 -0.25
N GLU A 90 7.96 7.93 -1.20
CA GLU A 90 6.54 8.27 -1.10
C GLU A 90 5.68 7.00 -0.95
N LEU A 91 6.00 5.98 -1.76
CA LEU A 91 5.35 4.67 -1.69
C LEU A 91 5.72 3.93 -0.41
N ALA A 92 6.96 4.03 0.06
CA ALA A 92 7.36 3.43 1.33
C ALA A 92 6.50 3.96 2.49
N LEU A 93 6.31 5.29 2.58
CA LEU A 93 5.47 5.91 3.61
C LEU A 93 4.00 5.56 3.47
N ALA A 94 3.47 5.62 2.25
CA ALA A 94 2.06 5.29 1.98
C ALA A 94 1.74 3.81 2.27
N ALA A 95 2.70 2.91 2.04
CA ALA A 95 2.52 1.49 2.22
C ALA A 95 2.52 1.06 3.70
N LEU A 96 3.24 1.74 4.60
CA LEU A 96 3.34 1.31 6.01
C LEU A 96 1.98 0.98 6.68
N PRO A 97 0.99 1.90 6.72
CA PRO A 97 -0.28 1.60 7.38
C PRO A 97 -1.11 0.55 6.64
N THR A 98 -1.16 0.60 5.30
CA THR A 98 -1.98 -0.32 4.51
C THR A 98 -1.42 -1.73 4.53
N PHE A 99 -0.10 -1.88 4.43
CA PHE A 99 0.56 -3.18 4.42
C PHE A 99 0.54 -3.86 5.78
N LEU A 100 0.60 -3.11 6.89
CA LEU A 100 0.35 -3.66 8.22
C LEU A 100 -1.06 -4.27 8.31
N VAL A 101 -2.07 -3.59 7.77
CA VAL A 101 -3.47 -4.06 7.77
C VAL A 101 -3.63 -5.29 6.88
N TRP A 102 -3.08 -5.27 5.66
CA TRP A 102 -3.13 -6.41 4.74
C TRP A 102 -2.36 -7.61 5.27
N GLY A 103 -1.18 -7.41 5.85
CA GLY A 103 -0.38 -8.45 6.49
C GLY A 103 -1.08 -9.06 7.70
N TRP A 104 -1.76 -8.25 8.51
CA TRP A 104 -2.62 -8.74 9.60
C TRP A 104 -3.79 -9.56 9.06
N MET A 105 -4.50 -9.08 8.03
CA MET A 105 -5.61 -9.81 7.42
C MET A 105 -5.18 -11.15 6.83
N ALA A 106 -4.01 -11.20 6.18
CA ALA A 106 -3.43 -12.42 5.63
C ALA A 106 -3.23 -13.48 6.71
N GLU A 107 -2.80 -13.08 7.91
CA GLU A 107 -2.59 -14.00 9.02
C GLU A 107 -3.85 -14.36 9.77
N TRP A 108 -4.77 -13.40 9.94
CA TRP A 108 -6.05 -13.66 10.58
C TRP A 108 -6.90 -14.66 9.79
N ARG A 109 -6.95 -14.52 8.46
CA ARG A 109 -7.73 -15.40 7.58
C ARG A 109 -6.95 -16.60 7.07
N ARG A 110 -5.63 -16.63 7.26
CA ARG A 110 -4.71 -17.66 6.72
C ARG A 110 -4.90 -17.88 5.22
N ARG A 111 -5.29 -16.82 4.51
CA ARG A 111 -5.63 -16.80 3.07
C ARG A 111 -5.28 -15.42 2.51
N LEU A 112 -4.86 -15.40 1.24
CA LEU A 112 -4.51 -14.15 0.55
C LEU A 112 -5.72 -13.46 -0.09
N VAL A 113 -6.89 -14.10 -0.16
CA VAL A 113 -8.06 -13.54 -0.85
C VAL A 113 -8.51 -12.19 -0.26
N ALA A 114 -8.57 -12.09 1.08
CA ALA A 114 -8.98 -10.86 1.75
C ALA A 114 -8.04 -9.67 1.50
N PRO A 115 -6.71 -9.79 1.75
CA PRO A 115 -5.80 -8.69 1.44
C PRO A 115 -5.70 -8.43 -0.07
N LEU A 116 -5.75 -9.45 -0.92
CA LEU A 116 -5.75 -9.29 -2.37
C LEU A 116 -6.90 -8.42 -2.89
N VAL A 117 -8.13 -8.73 -2.47
CA VAL A 117 -9.31 -7.95 -2.87
C VAL A 117 -9.24 -6.53 -2.31
N SER A 118 -8.86 -6.39 -1.03
CA SER A 118 -8.76 -5.07 -0.40
C SER A 118 -7.68 -4.20 -1.03
N HIS A 119 -6.50 -4.76 -1.30
CA HIS A 119 -5.38 -4.07 -1.92
C HIS A 119 -5.74 -3.70 -3.36
N GLY A 120 -6.28 -4.64 -4.15
CA GLY A 120 -6.65 -4.39 -5.54
C GLY A 120 -7.69 -3.29 -5.68
N LEU A 121 -8.74 -3.33 -4.86
CA LEU A 121 -9.76 -2.28 -4.83
C LEU A 121 -9.16 -0.95 -4.38
N TRP A 122 -8.35 -0.93 -3.32
CA TRP A 122 -7.73 0.30 -2.84
C TRP A 122 -6.86 0.95 -3.93
N THR A 123 -5.95 0.20 -4.54
CA THR A 123 -5.03 0.73 -5.54
C THR A 123 -5.75 1.23 -6.78
N VAL A 124 -6.71 0.47 -7.31
CA VAL A 124 -7.49 0.90 -8.49
C VAL A 124 -8.35 2.13 -8.15
N LEU A 125 -9.00 2.16 -6.99
CA LEU A 125 -9.80 3.32 -6.58
C LEU A 125 -8.95 4.56 -6.35
N MET A 126 -7.79 4.44 -5.72
CA MET A 126 -6.91 5.59 -5.48
C MET A 126 -6.40 6.17 -6.79
N ILE A 127 -5.93 5.34 -7.74
CA ILE A 127 -5.47 5.82 -9.04
C ILE A 127 -6.64 6.45 -9.83
N ALA A 128 -7.81 5.82 -9.83
CA ALA A 128 -8.97 6.34 -10.55
C ALA A 128 -9.59 7.62 -9.95
N LEU A 129 -9.41 7.87 -8.65
CA LEU A 129 -9.91 9.07 -7.98
C LEU A 129 -8.91 10.23 -7.99
N LEU A 130 -7.61 9.92 -8.05
CA LEU A 130 -6.54 10.92 -8.06
C LEU A 130 -6.09 11.33 -9.47
N GLY A 131 -6.36 10.48 -10.47
CA GLY A 131 -6.02 10.71 -11.88
C GLY A 131 -7.10 11.45 -12.66
#